data_AF-A0A941M174-F1
#
_entry.id   AF-A0A941M174-F1
#
_cell.length_a   1.000
_cell.length_b   1.000
_cell.length_c   1.000
_cell.angle_alpha   90.00
_cell.angle_beta   90.00
_cell.angle_gamma   90.00
#
_symmetry.space_group_name_H-M   'P 1'
#
loop_
_entity.id
_entity.type
_entity.pdbx_description
1 polymer ?
#
loop_
_entity_poly.entity_id
_entity_poly.type
_entity_poly.pdbx_seq_one_letter_code
_entity_poly.pdbx_strand_id
1 'polypeptide(L)'
;MKKQRTRCLLGVLLSTALSLSSVTFAHQFAQFVCHSHNITSINPQITDRECYELFAETEFYNIKNDVPQFEDTLHQKNKTYKRLSTTFLDQNQQLFLGQAEFDLIREEESYRVKKDMYFLLDLEKHMIRGGWIVPGYCKGNLIGNDQHIHYWPRS
;
A
#
# COMPACT_ATOMS: atom_id res chain seq x y z
N MET A 1 -7.89 5.29 -90.27
CA MET A 1 -7.55 4.10 -89.44
C MET A 1 -7.08 4.58 -88.06
N LYS A 2 -7.59 3.97 -86.98
CA LYS A 2 -7.43 4.36 -85.57
C LYS A 2 -6.01 4.10 -85.03
N LYS A 3 -5.48 4.97 -84.17
CA LYS A 3 -4.48 4.68 -83.11
C LYS A 3 -4.59 5.77 -82.03
N GLN A 4 -5.28 5.58 -80.92
CA GLN A 4 -4.96 4.82 -79.69
C GLN A 4 -4.37 5.75 -78.61
N ARG A 5 -5.13 5.87 -77.53
CA ARG A 5 -4.93 6.71 -76.34
C ARG A 5 -3.81 6.13 -75.45
N THR A 6 -3.08 6.99 -74.76
CA THR A 6 -2.50 6.64 -73.46
C THR A 6 -2.54 7.86 -72.53
N ARG A 7 -3.48 7.83 -71.58
CA ARG A 7 -3.40 8.58 -70.32
C ARG A 7 -2.77 7.63 -69.31
N CYS A 8 -1.85 8.11 -68.47
CA CYS A 8 -1.53 7.46 -67.21
C CYS A 8 -1.69 8.49 -66.09
N LEU A 9 -2.60 8.16 -65.17
CA LEU A 9 -2.91 8.90 -63.97
C LEU A 9 -1.87 8.63 -62.89
N LEU A 10 -1.53 9.72 -62.18
CA LEU A 10 -1.27 9.85 -60.75
C LEU A 10 -1.47 8.57 -59.91
N GLY A 11 -0.38 8.09 -59.31
CA GLY A 11 -0.39 7.14 -58.19
C GLY A 11 -0.15 7.89 -56.88
N VAL A 12 -1.16 7.93 -56.02
CA VAL A 12 -1.10 8.38 -54.62
C VAL A 12 -0.61 7.20 -53.78
N LEU A 13 0.52 7.35 -53.07
CA LEU A 13 0.97 6.39 -52.06
C LEU A 13 0.49 6.86 -50.68
N LEU A 14 -0.52 6.17 -50.16
CA LEU A 14 -1.05 6.33 -48.81
C LEU A 14 -0.21 5.44 -47.86
N SER A 15 0.66 6.04 -47.07
CA SER A 15 1.44 5.35 -46.03
C SER A 15 0.56 5.10 -44.82
N THR A 16 0.05 3.88 -44.63
CA THR A 16 -0.62 3.49 -43.39
C THR A 16 0.42 3.23 -42.30
N ALA A 17 0.59 4.19 -41.39
CA ALA A 17 1.30 4.00 -40.14
C ALA A 17 0.50 3.03 -39.25
N LEU A 18 1.00 1.81 -39.06
CA LEU A 18 0.51 0.91 -38.01
C LEU A 18 0.92 1.50 -36.66
N SER A 19 0.00 2.16 -35.96
CA SER A 19 0.14 2.44 -34.54
C SER A 19 -0.02 1.12 -33.78
N LEU A 20 1.08 0.56 -33.28
CA LEU A 20 1.02 -0.50 -32.28
C LEU A 20 0.43 0.10 -31.00
N SER A 21 -0.85 -0.15 -30.78
CA SER A 21 -1.51 0.11 -29.50
C SER A 21 -0.89 -0.83 -28.47
N SER A 22 0.04 -0.32 -27.67
CA SER A 22 0.53 -1.02 -26.49
C SER A 22 -0.65 -1.21 -25.53
N VAL A 23 -1.19 -2.43 -25.46
CA VAL A 23 -2.15 -2.80 -24.43
C VAL A 23 -1.38 -2.85 -23.12
N THR A 24 -1.33 -1.73 -22.40
CA THR A 24 -0.93 -1.71 -21.00
C THR A 24 -2.02 -2.43 -20.22
N PHE A 25 -1.81 -3.72 -19.94
CA PHE A 25 -2.53 -4.40 -18.87
C PHE A 25 -2.19 -3.68 -17.57
N ALA A 26 -3.09 -2.81 -17.10
CA ALA A 26 -3.03 -2.30 -15.74
C ALA A 26 -3.22 -3.50 -14.80
N HIS A 27 -2.13 -4.04 -14.27
CA HIS A 27 -2.20 -4.88 -13.07
C HIS A 27 -2.83 -4.00 -11.99
N GLN A 28 -4.09 -4.27 -11.62
CA GLN A 28 -4.63 -3.78 -10.36
C GLN A 28 -3.81 -4.46 -9.27
N PHE A 29 -2.91 -3.71 -8.63
CA PHE A 29 -2.10 -4.22 -7.54
C PHE A 29 -3.02 -4.48 -6.33
N ALA A 30 -2.76 -5.57 -5.60
CA ALA A 30 -3.45 -5.86 -4.35
C ALA A 30 -3.32 -4.68 -3.38
N GLN A 31 -4.44 -4.05 -3.00
CA GLN A 31 -4.50 -3.01 -1.99
C GLN A 31 -4.84 -3.64 -0.66
N PHE A 32 -3.97 -3.43 0.31
CA PHE A 32 -4.15 -3.86 1.68
C PHE A 32 -4.59 -2.67 2.52
N VAL A 33 -5.49 -2.93 3.46
CA VAL A 33 -5.95 -1.95 4.42
C VAL A 33 -5.68 -2.46 5.83
N CYS A 34 -5.17 -1.59 6.70
CA CYS A 34 -4.86 -1.88 8.09
C CYS A 34 -5.48 -0.82 9.01
N HIS A 35 -6.10 -1.28 10.09
CA HIS A 35 -6.70 -0.45 11.13
C HIS A 35 -5.97 -0.67 12.44
N SER A 36 -5.59 0.42 13.09
CA SER A 36 -5.07 0.40 14.45
C SER A 36 -6.22 0.40 15.46
N HIS A 37 -6.09 -0.37 16.53
CA HIS A 37 -7.05 -0.37 17.64
C HIS A 37 -6.36 -0.65 18.98
N ASN A 38 -7.08 -0.47 20.09
CA ASN A 38 -6.51 -0.56 21.45
C ASN A 38 -5.26 0.31 21.61
N ILE A 39 -5.31 1.53 21.05
CA ILE A 39 -4.19 2.45 21.02
C ILE A 39 -4.05 3.06 22.42
N THR A 40 -2.84 3.00 22.97
CA THR A 40 -2.51 3.50 24.31
C THR A 40 -1.20 4.25 24.28
N SER A 41 -1.10 5.27 25.13
CA SER A 41 0.13 5.97 25.42
C SER A 41 1.06 5.11 26.27
N ILE A 42 2.35 5.23 25.99
CA ILE A 42 3.43 4.70 26.84
C ILE A 42 4.37 5.81 27.31
N ASN A 43 4.03 7.07 27.03
CA ASN A 43 4.80 8.24 27.42
C ASN A 43 3.93 9.18 28.29
N PRO A 44 4.39 9.57 29.48
CA PRO A 44 3.59 10.42 30.38
C PRO A 44 3.27 11.82 29.82
N GLN A 45 3.95 12.25 28.76
CA GLN A 45 3.74 13.55 28.09
C GLN A 45 2.74 13.48 26.91
N ILE A 46 2.17 12.31 26.63
CA ILE A 46 1.14 12.13 25.60
C ILE A 46 0.00 11.30 26.17
N THR A 47 -1.23 11.70 25.90
CA THR A 47 -2.44 11.03 26.36
C THR A 47 -2.87 9.91 25.41
N ASP A 48 -3.68 8.97 25.89
CA ASP A 48 -4.28 7.94 25.03
C ASP A 48 -5.08 8.54 23.87
N ARG A 49 -5.73 9.69 24.11
CA ARG A 49 -6.48 10.42 23.09
C ARG A 49 -5.57 10.96 22.00
N GLU A 50 -4.47 11.62 22.36
CA GLU A 50 -3.50 12.11 21.38
C GLU A 50 -2.87 10.94 20.61
N CYS A 51 -2.57 9.83 21.28
CA CYS A 51 -2.13 8.61 20.57
C CYS A 51 -3.18 8.10 19.59
N TYR A 52 -4.47 8.12 19.95
CA TYR A 52 -5.53 7.76 19.03
C TYR A 52 -5.57 8.70 17.83
N GLU A 53 -5.51 10.01 18.04
CA GLU A 53 -5.51 11.01 16.97
C GLU A 53 -4.32 10.80 15.99
N LEU A 54 -3.12 10.51 16.49
CA LEU A 54 -1.93 10.30 15.67
C LEU A 54 -1.88 8.95 14.92
N PHE A 55 -2.54 7.91 15.45
CA PHE A 55 -2.32 6.52 15.00
C PHE A 55 -3.58 5.74 14.61
N ALA A 56 -4.79 6.29 14.78
CA ALA A 56 -6.04 5.61 14.42
C ALA A 56 -6.41 5.72 12.93
N GLU A 57 -5.74 6.59 12.17
CA GLU A 57 -5.97 6.69 10.73
C GLU A 57 -5.69 5.34 10.05
N THR A 58 -6.60 4.95 9.16
CA THR A 58 -6.49 3.73 8.38
C THR A 58 -5.26 3.79 7.47
N GLU A 59 -4.43 2.76 7.52
CA GLU A 59 -3.25 2.64 6.67
C GLU A 59 -3.59 1.84 5.41
N PHE A 60 -3.44 2.45 4.24
CA PHE A 60 -3.54 1.78 2.95
C PHE A 60 -2.14 1.54 2.39
N TYR A 61 -1.92 0.39 1.77
CA TYR A 61 -0.68 0.13 1.05
C TYR A 61 -0.87 -0.87 -0.09
N ASN A 62 0.00 -0.78 -1.09
CA ASN A 62 0.12 -1.76 -2.16
C ASN A 62 1.49 -2.43 -2.09
N ILE A 63 1.62 -3.64 -2.61
CA ILE A 63 2.93 -4.28 -2.79
C ILE A 63 3.40 -4.07 -4.23
N LYS A 64 4.53 -3.39 -4.41
CA LYS A 64 5.18 -3.20 -5.71
C LYS A 64 6.60 -3.71 -5.65
N ASN A 65 6.96 -4.64 -6.54
CA ASN A 65 8.29 -5.29 -6.56
C ASN A 65 8.70 -5.83 -5.18
N ASP A 66 7.79 -6.54 -4.51
CA ASP A 66 7.97 -7.10 -3.15
C ASP A 66 8.20 -6.08 -2.03
N VAL A 67 7.97 -4.79 -2.29
CA VAL A 67 8.10 -3.70 -1.31
C VAL A 67 6.72 -3.07 -1.05
N PRO A 68 6.29 -2.94 0.22
CA PRO A 68 5.07 -2.21 0.54
C PRO A 68 5.22 -0.71 0.28
N GLN A 69 4.24 -0.12 -0.38
CA GLN A 69 4.13 1.30 -0.70
C GLN A 69 2.91 1.84 0.04
N PHE A 70 3.16 2.56 1.13
CA PHE A 70 2.12 3.12 1.98
C PHE A 70 1.60 4.44 1.45
N GLU A 71 0.30 4.67 1.64
CA GLU A 71 -0.30 5.98 1.46
C GLU A 71 -0.02 6.86 2.68
N ASP A 72 0.20 8.14 2.42
CA ASP A 72 0.38 9.15 3.45
C ASP A 72 -0.95 9.44 4.16
N THR A 73 -0.88 9.64 5.47
CA THR A 73 -2.02 10.04 6.33
C THR A 73 -1.87 11.50 6.76
N LEU A 74 -2.80 12.06 7.53
CA LEU A 74 -2.63 13.41 8.07
C LEU A 74 -1.41 13.47 8.99
N HIS A 75 -1.23 12.47 9.85
CA HIS A 75 -0.20 12.48 10.89
C HIS A 75 1.07 11.70 10.55
N GLN A 76 1.08 10.88 9.50
CA GLN A 76 2.22 10.02 9.15
C GLN A 76 2.53 10.12 7.67
N LYS A 77 3.74 10.56 7.34
CA LYS A 77 4.23 10.75 5.97
C LYS A 77 5.47 9.92 5.67
N ASN A 78 5.74 9.65 4.39
CA ASN A 78 6.99 9.06 3.90
C ASN A 78 7.33 7.74 4.60
N LYS A 79 6.31 6.90 4.79
CA LYS A 79 6.44 5.64 5.51
C LYS A 79 7.16 4.60 4.68
N THR A 80 8.26 4.11 5.21
CA THR A 80 8.97 2.94 4.69
C THR A 80 8.86 1.80 5.68
N TYR A 81 8.86 0.56 5.18
CA TYR A 81 8.83 -0.63 6.03
C TYR A 81 9.97 -1.57 5.65
N LYS A 82 10.68 -2.03 6.67
CA LYS A 82 11.71 -3.05 6.55
C LYS A 82 11.27 -4.29 7.31
N ARG A 83 11.14 -5.41 6.59
CA ARG A 83 10.97 -6.74 7.18
C ARG A 83 12.27 -7.14 7.87
N LEU A 84 12.18 -7.53 9.14
CA LEU A 84 13.31 -7.99 9.92
C LEU A 84 13.39 -9.52 9.92
N SER A 85 12.26 -10.21 10.06
CA SER A 85 12.20 -11.67 10.01
C SER A 85 10.84 -12.17 9.54
N THR A 86 10.83 -13.42 9.08
CA THR A 86 9.63 -14.19 8.77
C THR A 86 9.76 -15.56 9.42
N THR A 87 8.71 -15.98 10.13
CA THR A 87 8.57 -17.33 10.68
C THR A 87 7.34 -17.97 10.06
N PHE A 88 7.51 -19.15 9.46
CA PHE A 88 6.42 -19.94 8.92
C PHE A 88 5.86 -20.79 10.05
N LEU A 89 4.60 -20.56 10.43
CA LEU A 89 3.94 -21.35 11.47
C LEU A 89 3.32 -22.61 10.87
N ASP A 90 2.68 -22.47 9.70
CA ASP A 90 2.16 -23.54 8.87
C ASP A 90 2.03 -23.09 7.40
N GLN A 91 1.30 -23.84 6.58
CA GLN A 91 1.09 -23.55 5.15
C GLN A 91 0.28 -22.27 4.89
N ASN A 92 -0.57 -21.87 5.84
CA ASN A 92 -1.49 -20.74 5.73
C ASN A 92 -1.06 -19.56 6.61
N GLN A 93 -0.14 -19.76 7.56
CA GLN A 93 0.20 -18.77 8.59
C GLN A 93 1.68 -18.39 8.60
N GLN A 94 1.93 -17.09 8.53
CA GLN A 94 3.27 -16.51 8.56
C GLN A 94 3.34 -15.37 9.57
N LEU A 95 4.27 -15.44 10.51
CA LEU A 95 4.57 -14.37 11.46
C LEU A 95 5.71 -13.50 10.91
N PHE A 96 5.44 -12.20 10.81
CA PHE A 96 6.39 -11.19 10.39
C PHE A 96 6.77 -10.31 11.58
N LEU A 97 8.07 -10.00 11.65
CA LEU A 97 8.58 -8.88 12.45
C LEU A 97 9.16 -7.86 11.49
N GLY A 98 8.92 -6.59 11.78
CA GLY A 98 9.39 -5.50 10.94
C GLY A 98 9.50 -4.19 11.70
N GLN A 99 10.08 -3.21 11.03
CA GLN A 99 10.18 -1.85 11.51
C GLN A 99 9.73 -0.92 10.39
N ALA A 100 8.76 -0.07 10.69
CA ALA A 100 8.42 1.06 9.84
C ALA A 100 9.13 2.32 10.32
N GLU A 101 9.48 3.20 9.39
CA GLU A 101 10.06 4.51 9.67
C GLU A 101 9.29 5.56 8.88
N PHE A 102 8.85 6.63 9.55
CA PHE A 102 8.03 7.67 8.95
C PHE A 102 8.20 9.01 9.68
N ASP A 103 7.72 10.05 9.04
CA ASP A 103 7.63 11.39 9.60
C ASP A 103 6.30 11.52 10.34
N LEU A 104 6.35 11.69 11.66
CA LEU A 104 5.20 11.92 12.52
C LEU A 104 4.96 13.43 12.64
N ILE A 105 3.79 13.89 12.22
CA ILE A 105 3.38 15.29 12.26
C ILE A 105 2.54 15.54 13.51
N ARG A 106 3.07 16.36 14.42
CA ARG A 106 2.42 16.78 15.67
C ARG A 106 2.68 18.28 15.90
N GLU A 107 1.63 19.04 16.18
CA GLU A 107 1.75 20.47 16.54
C GLU A 107 2.55 21.28 15.49
N GLU A 108 2.34 20.98 14.21
CA GLU A 108 3.06 21.57 13.06
C GLU A 108 4.56 21.21 12.96
N GLU A 109 5.08 20.42 13.90
CA GLU A 109 6.43 19.86 13.86
C GLU A 109 6.43 18.45 13.26
N SER A 110 7.55 18.09 12.62
CA SER A 110 7.76 16.79 11.99
C SER A 110 8.94 16.07 12.63
N TYR A 111 8.70 14.86 13.12
CA TYR A 111 9.70 14.03 13.78
C TYR A 111 9.85 12.70 13.06
N ARG A 112 11.09 12.31 12.77
CA ARG A 112 11.35 10.97 12.25
C ARG A 112 11.25 9.95 13.38
N VAL A 113 10.30 9.02 13.27
CA VAL A 113 10.07 7.99 14.29
C VAL A 113 10.15 6.59 13.71
N LYS A 114 10.38 5.61 14.59
CA LYS A 114 10.38 4.18 14.27
C LYS A 114 9.20 3.50 14.94
N LYS A 115 8.52 2.65 14.19
CA LYS A 115 7.41 1.82 14.66
C LYS A 115 7.81 0.36 14.49
N ASP A 116 8.09 -0.31 15.59
CA ASP A 116 8.29 -1.75 15.59
C ASP A 116 6.94 -2.43 15.44
N MET A 117 6.87 -3.42 14.56
CA MET A 117 5.64 -4.09 14.19
C MET A 117 5.85 -5.60 14.22
N TYR A 118 4.82 -6.31 14.66
CA TYR A 118 4.70 -7.74 14.47
C TYR A 118 3.30 -8.04 13.94
N PHE A 119 3.21 -8.96 12.98
CA PHE A 119 1.90 -9.37 12.49
C PHE A 119 1.90 -10.80 11.93
N LEU A 120 0.80 -11.49 12.17
CA LEU A 120 0.43 -12.75 11.56
C LEU A 120 -0.33 -12.46 10.27
N LEU A 121 0.16 -12.98 9.16
CA LEU A 121 -0.60 -13.11 7.92
C LEU A 121 -1.28 -14.48 7.89
N ASP A 122 -2.59 -14.48 7.74
CA ASP A 122 -3.42 -15.65 7.48
C ASP A 122 -3.85 -15.62 6.01
N LEU A 123 -3.24 -16.48 5.20
CA LEU A 123 -3.46 -16.57 3.76
C LEU A 123 -4.85 -17.10 3.42
N GLU A 124 -5.42 -17.97 4.27
CA GLU A 124 -6.75 -18.54 4.06
C GLU A 124 -7.82 -17.45 4.27
N LYS A 125 -7.65 -16.62 5.30
CA LYS A 125 -8.59 -15.53 5.62
C LYS A 125 -8.28 -14.21 4.93
N HIS A 126 -7.21 -14.13 4.14
CA HIS A 126 -6.70 -12.88 3.55
C HIS A 126 -6.58 -11.74 4.59
N MET A 127 -6.12 -12.07 5.79
CA MET A 127 -6.17 -11.18 6.95
C MET A 127 -4.81 -11.07 7.62
N ILE A 128 -4.56 -9.89 8.17
CA ILE A 128 -3.40 -9.58 9.00
C ILE A 128 -3.90 -9.25 10.40
N ARG A 129 -3.23 -9.77 11.43
CA ARG A 129 -3.44 -9.40 12.84
C ARG A 129 -2.12 -9.23 13.55
N GLY A 130 -2.00 -8.26 14.43
CA GLY A 130 -0.74 -8.05 15.14
C GLY A 130 -0.76 -6.86 16.07
N GLY A 131 0.41 -6.29 16.26
CA GLY A 131 0.58 -5.09 17.04
C GLY A 131 1.81 -4.31 16.67
N TRP A 132 1.90 -3.14 17.25
CA TRP A 132 2.96 -2.18 16.98
C TRP A 132 3.27 -1.34 18.21
N ILE A 133 4.48 -0.80 18.21
CA ILE A 133 4.95 0.14 19.22
C ILE A 133 5.81 1.20 18.55
N VAL A 134 5.55 2.46 18.86
CA VAL A 134 6.47 3.58 18.61
C VAL A 134 7.16 3.86 19.94
N PRO A 135 8.43 3.44 20.11
CA PRO A 135 9.11 3.52 21.40
C PRO A 135 9.10 4.95 21.96
N GLY A 136 8.66 5.11 23.20
CA GLY A 136 8.54 6.41 23.85
C GLY A 136 7.34 7.26 23.39
N TYR A 137 6.37 6.69 22.67
CA TYR A 137 5.15 7.39 22.27
C TYR A 137 3.90 6.56 22.57
N CYS A 138 3.54 5.66 21.65
CA CYS A 138 2.27 4.96 21.65
C CYS A 138 2.46 3.50 21.26
N LYS A 139 1.51 2.65 21.65
CA LYS A 139 1.41 1.26 21.19
C LYS A 139 -0.03 0.93 20.83
N GLY A 140 -0.22 -0.09 20.01
CA GLY A 140 -1.54 -0.56 19.65
C GLY A 140 -1.52 -1.93 18.98
N ASN A 141 -2.71 -2.39 18.65
CA ASN A 141 -2.94 -3.58 17.85
C ASN A 141 -3.27 -3.17 16.41
N LEU A 142 -3.08 -4.08 15.48
CA LEU A 142 -3.45 -3.91 14.08
C LEU A 142 -4.30 -5.08 13.59
N ILE A 143 -5.31 -4.75 12.78
CA ILE A 143 -6.07 -5.71 11.97
C ILE A 143 -6.14 -5.19 10.54
N GLY A 144 -5.91 -6.05 9.56
CA GLY A 144 -5.98 -5.66 8.17
C GLY A 144 -6.42 -6.79 7.26
N ASN A 145 -6.74 -6.46 6.01
CA ASN A 145 -7.15 -7.41 4.99
C ASN A 145 -6.74 -6.96 3.59
N ASP A 146 -6.67 -7.91 2.66
CA ASP A 146 -6.59 -7.63 1.22
C ASP A 146 -7.98 -7.20 0.72
N GLN A 147 -8.06 -6.05 0.05
CA GLN A 147 -9.32 -5.51 -0.47
C GLN A 147 -9.81 -6.21 -1.74
N HIS A 148 -9.11 -7.22 -2.25
CA HIS A 148 -9.53 -7.98 -3.44
C HIS A 148 -10.65 -9.01 -3.20
N ILE A 149 -11.16 -9.16 -1.97
CA ILE A 149 -12.35 -9.99 -1.69
C ILE A 149 -13.29 -9.26 -0.72
N HIS A 150 -14.58 -9.29 -1.06
CA HIS A 150 -15.71 -8.47 -0.57
C HIS A 150 -15.91 -8.27 0.95
N TYR A 151 -16.35 -7.04 1.27
CA TYR A 151 -17.21 -6.54 2.37
C TYR A 151 -16.74 -6.72 3.85
N TRP A 152 -16.59 -5.58 4.52
CA TRP A 152 -16.40 -5.44 5.96
C TRP A 152 -17.75 -5.66 6.69
N PRO A 153 -17.90 -6.64 7.59
CA PRO A 153 -19.07 -6.69 8.46
C PRO A 153 -19.00 -5.57 9.49
N ARG A 154 -20.00 -4.68 9.47
CA ARG A 154 -20.26 -3.73 10.55
C ARG A 154 -20.91 -4.50 11.71
N SER A 155 -20.29 -4.47 12.88
CA SER A 155 -21.03 -4.62 14.15
C SER A 155 -21.43 -3.23 14.61
#